data_AF-A0A959HSI6-F1
#
_entry.id   AF-A0A959HSI6-F1
#
_cell.length_a   1.000
_cell.length_b   1.000
_cell.length_c   1.000
_cell.angle_alpha   90.00
_cell.angle_beta   90.00
_cell.angle_gamma   90.00
#
_symmetry.space_group_name_H-M   'P 1'
#
loop_
_entity.id
_entity.type
_entity.pdbx_description
1 polymer ?
#
loop_
_entity_poly.entity_id
_entity_poly.type
_entity_poly.pdbx_seq_one_letter_code
_entity_poly.pdbx_strand_id
1 'polypeptide(L)'
;MARLTLVTNEIYKNNNGEIVKNATWHSLIAWGRSAEKAEKYLTKGKEVMVKGKLINRNYTDKDGNKKYVTEVEIDDFYMLGRNAEVVG
;
A
#
# COMPACT_ATOMS: atom_id res chain seq x y z
N MET A 1 12.48 -8.25 -4.48
CA MET A 1 11.94 -7.02 -3.87
C MET A 1 10.71 -6.65 -4.68
N ALA A 2 9.59 -6.41 -4.02
CA ALA A 2 8.36 -6.03 -4.69
C ALA A 2 7.94 -4.62 -4.28
N ARG A 3 7.52 -3.81 -5.26
CA ARG A 3 6.86 -2.52 -5.03
C ARG A 3 5.43 -2.60 -5.52
N LEU A 4 4.51 -2.16 -4.68
CA LEU A 4 3.08 -2.24 -4.93
C LEU A 4 2.45 -0.90 -4.61
N THR A 5 1.28 -0.66 -5.18
CA THR A 5 0.45 0.49 -4.79
C THR A 5 -0.89 -0.01 -4.31
N LEU A 6 -1.26 0.39 -3.09
CA LEU A 6 -2.56 0.10 -2.51
C LEU A 6 -3.43 1.36 -2.59
N VAL A 7 -4.69 1.18 -2.95
CA VAL A 7 -5.67 2.27 -2.95
C VAL A 7 -6.67 2.02 -1.83
N THR A 8 -6.85 3.01 -0.98
CA THR A 8 -7.96 3.05 -0.01
C THR A 8 -8.95 4.11 -0.43
N ASN A 9 -10.24 3.78 -0.41
CA ASN A 9 -11.31 4.70 -0.75
C ASN A 9 -12.07 5.11 0.51
N GLU A 10 -12.30 6.40 0.67
CA GLU A 10 -13.09 6.98 1.76
C GLU A 10 -14.30 7.70 1.17
N ILE A 11 -15.48 7.48 1.78
CA ILE A 11 -16.70 8.21 1.45
C ILE A 11 -17.15 8.93 2.71
N TYR A 12 -17.19 10.25 2.69
CA TYR A 12 -17.59 11.07 3.83
C TYR A 12 -18.39 12.29 3.38
N LYS A 13 -19.14 12.87 4.32
CA LYS A 13 -19.86 14.13 4.09
C LYS A 13 -19.00 15.29 4.59
N ASN A 14 -18.72 16.27 3.72
CA ASN A 14 -17.94 17.44 4.10
C ASN A 14 -18.81 18.47 4.88
N ASN A 15 -18.18 19.55 5.34
CA ASN A 15 -18.86 20.61 6.10
C ASN A 15 -19.94 21.35 5.30
N ASN A 16 -19.89 21.30 3.96
CA ASN A 16 -20.90 21.89 3.07
C ASN A 16 -22.09 20.95 2.84
N GLY A 17 -22.03 19.74 3.39
CA GLY A 17 -23.05 18.72 3.25
C GLY A 17 -22.95 17.88 1.98
N GLU A 18 -21.84 17.97 1.25
CA GLU A 18 -21.61 17.22 0.01
C GLU A 18 -20.99 15.85 0.32
N ILE A 19 -21.38 14.82 -0.43
CA ILE A 19 -20.75 13.50 -0.37
C ILE A 19 -19.45 13.56 -1.17
N VAL A 20 -18.33 13.40 -0.50
CA VAL A 20 -16.99 13.36 -1.10
C VAL A 20 -16.53 11.91 -1.17
N LYS A 21 -15.94 11.53 -2.31
CA LYS A 21 -15.23 10.26 -2.51
C LYS A 21 -13.76 10.57 -2.70
N ASN A 22 -12.91 10.07 -1.81
CA ASN A 22 -11.47 10.28 -1.87
C ASN A 22 -10.75 8.95 -2.05
N ALA A 23 -9.71 8.92 -2.89
CA ALA A 23 -8.87 7.76 -3.13
C ALA A 23 -7.43 8.10 -2.73
N THR A 24 -6.90 7.38 -1.75
CA THR A 24 -5.52 7.55 -1.27
C THR A 24 -4.65 6.43 -1.81
N TRP A 25 -3.53 6.81 -2.44
CA TRP A 25 -2.54 5.89 -2.97
C TRP A 25 -1.39 5.73 -1.97
N HIS A 26 -1.19 4.49 -1.53
CA HIS A 26 -0.15 4.14 -0.58
C HIS A 26 0.97 3.38 -1.31
N SER A 27 2.20 3.81 -1.12
CA SER A 27 3.37 3.11 -1.65
C SER A 27 3.79 2.01 -0.67
N LEU A 28 3.81 0.77 -1.14
CA LEU A 28 4.24 -0.39 -0.34
C LEU A 28 5.54 -0.97 -0.89
N ILE A 29 6.37 -1.47 0.03
CA ILE A 29 7.63 -2.14 -0.31
C ILE A 29 7.76 -3.45 0.47
N ALA A 30 8.09 -4.53 -0.23
CA ALA A 30 8.32 -5.85 0.38
C ALA A 30 9.72 -6.37 0.04
N TRP A 31 10.30 -7.12 0.98
CA TRP A 31 11.66 -7.65 0.91
C TRP A 31 11.69 -9.15 1.21
N GLY A 32 12.72 -9.84 0.70
CA GLY A 32 12.93 -11.28 0.94
C GLY A 32 11.65 -12.09 0.75
N ARG A 33 11.29 -12.88 1.77
CA ARG A 33 10.13 -13.78 1.74
C ARG A 33 8.79 -13.06 1.56
N SER A 34 8.60 -11.86 2.10
CA SER A 34 7.35 -11.12 1.90
C SER A 34 7.22 -10.63 0.45
N ALA A 35 8.34 -10.31 -0.21
CA ALA A 35 8.33 -9.99 -1.65
C ALA A 35 7.94 -11.19 -2.51
N GLU A 36 8.50 -12.37 -2.23
CA GLU A 36 8.16 -13.60 -2.96
C GLU A 36 6.68 -13.97 -2.81
N LYS A 37 6.14 -13.89 -1.59
CA LYS A 37 4.70 -14.07 -1.34
C LYS A 37 3.88 -13.03 -2.10
N ALA A 38 4.28 -11.75 -2.04
CA ALA A 38 3.57 -10.67 -2.70
C ALA A 38 3.51 -10.86 -4.21
N GLU A 39 4.63 -11.18 -4.87
CA GLU A 39 4.68 -11.44 -6.31
C GLU A 39 3.78 -12.62 -6.72
N LYS A 40 3.71 -13.65 -5.88
CA LYS A 40 2.91 -14.84 -6.15
C LYS A 40 1.39 -14.61 -5.99
N TYR A 41 0.97 -13.87 -4.97
CA TYR A 41 -0.44 -13.81 -4.57
C TYR A 41 -1.11 -12.45 -4.83
N LEU A 42 -0.35 -11.35 -4.87
CA LEU A 42 -0.88 -10.00 -5.03
C LEU A 42 -0.92 -9.58 -6.50
N THR A 43 -2.07 -9.83 -7.13
CA THR A 43 -2.37 -9.33 -8.47
C THR A 43 -3.26 -8.09 -8.40
N LYS A 44 -3.32 -7.30 -9.49
CA LYS A 44 -4.20 -6.13 -9.59
C LYS A 44 -5.65 -6.50 -9.22
N GLY A 45 -6.28 -5.64 -8.42
CA GLY A 45 -7.68 -5.78 -8.01
C GLY A 45 -7.93 -6.72 -6.83
N LYS A 46 -6.89 -7.35 -6.28
CA LYS A 46 -7.00 -8.11 -5.02
C LYS A 46 -7.14 -7.14 -3.85
N GLU A 47 -8.10 -7.42 -2.99
CA GLU A 47 -8.30 -6.71 -1.73
C GLU A 47 -7.44 -7.36 -0.64
N VAL A 48 -6.75 -6.55 0.16
CA VAL A 48 -5.81 -7.04 1.17
C VAL A 48 -5.78 -6.17 2.41
N MET A 49 -5.50 -6.81 3.55
CA MET A 49 -5.03 -6.15 4.75
C MET A 49 -3.51 -6.30 4.83
N VAL A 50 -2.80 -5.20 5.06
CA VAL A 50 -1.33 -5.17 5.10
C VAL A 50 -0.88 -4.87 6.53
N LYS A 51 0.06 -5.67 7.03
CA LYS A 51 0.77 -5.44 8.29
C LYS A 51 2.21 -5.06 7.98
N GLY A 52 2.68 -4.01 8.62
CA GLY A 52 4.03 -3.49 8.40
C GLY A 52 4.32 -2.25 9.21
N LYS A 53 5.33 -1.49 8.78
CA LYS A 53 5.78 -0.25 9.42
C LYS A 53 5.92 0.87 8.39
N LEU A 54 5.71 2.11 8.84
CA LEU A 54 6.03 3.29 8.03
C LEU A 54 7.54 3.49 8.00
N ILE A 55 8.07 3.69 6.80
CA ILE A 55 9.46 4.07 6.59
C ILE A 55 9.52 5.38 5.83
N ASN A 56 10.48 6.23 6.18
CA ASN A 56 10.77 7.46 5.48
C ASN A 56 12.14 7.36 4.86
N ARG A 57 12.22 7.47 3.54
CA ARG A 57 13.49 7.57 2.82
C ARG A 57 13.59 8.91 2.13
N ASN A 58 14.81 9.37 1.96
CA ASN A 58 15.10 10.53 1.13
C ASN A 58 16.07 10.15 0.01
N TYR A 59 15.90 10.80 -1.13
CA TYR A 59 16.81 10.66 -2.26
C TYR A 59 16.90 12.00 -2.99
N THR A 60 18.01 12.23 -3.68
CA THR A 60 18.17 13.38 -4.57
C THR A 60 17.67 12.98 -5.95
N ASP A 61 16.75 13.75 -6.52
CA ASP A 61 16.31 13.53 -7.89
C ASP A 61 17.36 14.03 -8.91
N LYS A 62 17.08 13.84 -10.20
CA LYS A 62 18.00 14.19 -11.29
C LYS A 62 18.27 15.70 -11.37
N ASP A 63 17.38 16.51 -10.82
CA ASP A 63 17.45 17.97 -10.83
C ASP A 63 18.13 18.51 -9.56
N GLY A 64 18.68 17.63 -8.70
CA GLY A 64 19.37 18.00 -7.48
C GLY A 64 18.44 18.25 -6.28
N ASN A 65 17.14 18.02 -6.41
CA ASN A 65 16.19 18.27 -5.32
C ASN A 65 16.09 17.06 -4.38
N LYS A 66 16.18 17.31 -3.07
CA LYS A 66 15.95 16.28 -2.05
C LYS A 66 14.45 15.98 -1.94
N LYS A 67 14.07 14.74 -2.24
CA LYS A 67 12.70 14.22 -2.10
C LYS A 67 12.59 13.36 -0.84
N TYR A 68 11.45 13.45 -0.19
CA TYR A 68 11.08 12.60 0.94
C TYR A 68 9.93 11.71 0.50
N VAL A 69 10.05 10.42 0.77
CA VAL A 69 9.02 9.44 0.44
C VAL A 69 8.73 8.63 1.69
N THR A 70 7.44 8.57 2.01
CA THR A 70 6.90 7.68 3.02
C THR A 70 6.36 6.43 2.32
N GLU A 71 6.82 5.27 2.76
CA GLU A 71 6.37 3.96 2.26
C GLU A 71 5.94 3.10 3.45
N VAL A 72 5.11 2.08 3.19
CA VAL A 72 4.85 1.02 4.16
C VAL A 72 5.73 -0.18 3.79
N GLU A 73 6.65 -0.54 4.66
CA GLU A 73 7.42 -1.78 4.55
C GLU A 73 6.56 -2.95 5.04
N ILE A 74 6.31 -3.93 4.16
CA ILE A 74 5.42 -5.05 4.40
C ILE A 74 6.14 -6.14 5.19
N ASP A 75 5.62 -6.42 6.39
CA ASP A 75 5.98 -7.60 7.18
C ASP A 75 5.13 -8.81 6.76
N ASP A 76 3.80 -8.62 6.63
CA ASP A 76 2.84 -9.66 6.28
C ASP A 76 1.57 -9.07 5.64
N PHE A 77 0.77 -9.90 4.97
CA PHE A 77 -0.51 -9.47 4.40
C PHE A 77 -1.54 -10.60 4.36
N TYR A 78 -2.82 -10.22 4.37
CA TYR A 78 -3.95 -11.13 4.36
C TYR A 78 -4.88 -10.79 3.20
N MET A 79 -5.25 -11.79 2.42
CA MET A 79 -6.20 -11.63 1.32
C MET A 79 -7.62 -11.44 1.88
N LEU A 80 -8.31 -10.42 1.41
CA LEU A 80 -9.70 -10.12 1.78
C LEU A 80 -10.64 -10.60 0.68
N GLY A 81 -11.81 -11.13 1.06
CA GLY A 81 -12.83 -11.65 0.14
C GLY A 81 -13.48 -12.95 0.59
N ARG A 82 -14.44 -13.46 -0.19
CA ARG A 82 -15.28 -14.64 0.15
C ARG A 82 -14.52 -15.96 0.37
N ASN A 83 -13.23 -16.02 0.03
CA ASN A 83 -12.31 -17.11 0.32
C ASN A 83 -11.02 -16.54 0.94
N ALA A 84 -11.14 -15.85 2.08
CA ALA A 84 -9.98 -15.33 2.80
C ALA A 84 -9.19 -16.50 3.42
N GLU A 85 -8.26 -17.05 2.64
CA GLU A 85 -7.24 -17.98 3.13
C GLU A 85 -6.13 -17.15 3.79
N VAL A 86 -5.84 -17.46 5.06
CA VAL A 86 -4.72 -16.86 5.78
C VAL A 86 -3.43 -17.42 5.21
N VAL A 87 -2.69 -16.62 4.44
CA VAL A 87 -1.39 -17.03 3.88
C VAL A 87 -0.30 -16.80 4.93
N GLY A 88 -0.24 -17.71 5.92
CA GLY A 88 0.84 -17.79 6.91
C GLY A 88 2.23 -18.00 6.31
#